data_AF-A0A0J8R1N2-F1
#
_entry.id   AF-A0A0J8R1N2-F1
#
_cell.length_a   1.000
_cell.length_b   1.000
_cell.length_c   1.000
_cell.angle_alpha   90.00
_cell.angle_beta   90.00
_cell.angle_gamma   90.00
#
_symmetry.space_group_name_H-M   'P 1'
#
loop_
_entity.id
_entity.type
_entity.pdbx_description
1 polymer ?
#
loop_
_entity_poly.entity_id
_entity_poly.type
_entity_poly.pdbx_seq_one_letter_code
_entity_poly.pdbx_strand_id
1 'polypeptide(L)'
;MPPRLPWRLPSHLSPSLGALSSQPQLLSSAPSPLLRSLPSLLPCQSLSQQSSQNRYASILSTLSDVPNAYNKRIRRGRGPASGKGKTSGRGHKGQKQHGKVPAGFNGGQTKDIVVHGERGFDNMSILTASRTGSTRAASIPRSPSPSENS
;
A
#
# COMPACT_ATOMS: atom_id res chain seq x y z
N MET A 1 -37.91 7.07 -23.39
CA MET A 1 -37.66 6.61 -21.99
C MET A 1 -38.98 6.10 -21.44
N PRO A 2 -39.08 4.87 -20.90
CA PRO A 2 -40.33 4.40 -20.31
C PRO A 2 -40.54 4.99 -18.89
N PRO A 3 -41.79 5.27 -18.47
CA PRO A 3 -42.10 5.89 -17.17
C PRO A 3 -41.97 4.89 -16.00
N ARG A 4 -41.55 5.39 -14.83
CA ARG A 4 -41.39 4.61 -13.60
C ARG A 4 -42.68 4.55 -12.80
N LEU A 5 -43.13 3.33 -12.46
CA LEU A 5 -44.23 3.08 -11.53
C LEU A 5 -43.73 3.15 -10.07
N PRO A 6 -44.47 3.77 -9.13
CA PRO A 6 -44.12 3.78 -7.71
C PRO A 6 -44.70 2.56 -7.00
N TRP A 7 -43.85 1.83 -6.26
CA TRP A 7 -44.30 0.76 -5.37
C TRP A 7 -44.17 1.24 -3.92
N ARG A 8 -45.30 1.21 -3.21
CA ARG A 8 -45.46 1.64 -1.81
C ARG A 8 -45.77 0.41 -0.95
N LEU A 9 -45.24 0.45 0.28
CA LEU A 9 -45.66 -0.24 1.53
C LEU A 9 -45.21 -1.72 1.77
N PRO A 10 -45.21 -2.22 3.04
CA PRO A 10 -45.16 -1.57 4.36
C PRO A 10 -44.14 -2.17 5.37
N SER A 11 -43.96 -1.43 6.47
CA SER A 11 -43.25 -1.78 7.71
C SER A 11 -43.93 -2.91 8.52
N HIS A 12 -43.15 -3.86 9.03
CA HIS A 12 -43.57 -4.77 10.10
C HIS A 12 -42.46 -5.01 11.15
N LEU A 13 -42.69 -4.40 12.31
CA LEU A 13 -42.54 -4.85 13.70
C LEU A 13 -41.51 -5.95 14.06
N SER A 14 -40.64 -5.59 15.00
CA SER A 14 -39.81 -6.46 15.85
C SER A 14 -40.64 -7.28 16.85
N PRO A 15 -40.02 -8.31 17.48
CA PRO A 15 -40.13 -8.38 18.94
C PRO A 15 -38.81 -8.69 19.66
N SER A 16 -38.81 -8.36 20.95
CA SER A 16 -37.72 -8.31 21.92
C SER A 16 -37.86 -9.37 23.04
N LEU A 17 -36.76 -9.62 23.76
CA LEU A 17 -36.62 -10.28 25.09
C LEU A 17 -36.77 -11.81 25.07
N GLY A 18 -36.06 -12.65 25.84
CA GLY A 18 -35.08 -12.49 26.91
C GLY A 18 -35.13 -13.73 27.85
N ALA A 19 -33.95 -14.30 28.14
CA ALA A 19 -33.54 -15.03 29.36
C ALA A 19 -34.17 -16.40 29.81
N LEU A 20 -33.24 -17.38 29.98
CA LEU A 20 -33.01 -18.33 31.09
C LEU A 20 -34.13 -19.24 31.66
N SER A 21 -33.92 -20.56 31.62
CA SER A 21 -33.79 -21.42 32.83
C SER A 21 -33.39 -22.90 32.54
N SER A 22 -32.61 -23.46 33.47
CA SER A 22 -32.66 -24.83 34.05
C SER A 22 -32.45 -26.12 33.21
N GLN A 23 -31.23 -26.67 33.30
CA GLN A 23 -30.83 -27.98 33.90
C GLN A 23 -31.35 -29.35 33.32
N PRO A 24 -30.64 -30.47 33.60
CA PRO A 24 -30.32 -31.56 32.66
C PRO A 24 -31.08 -32.88 32.92
N GLN A 25 -31.00 -33.86 32.01
CA GLN A 25 -30.83 -35.30 32.30
C GLN A 25 -30.65 -36.14 31.01
N LEU A 26 -30.06 -37.33 31.22
CA LEU A 26 -29.39 -38.29 30.34
C LEU A 26 -30.32 -39.11 29.42
N LEU A 27 -29.77 -39.74 28.35
CA LEU A 27 -29.78 -41.21 28.10
C LEU A 27 -29.50 -41.61 26.61
N SER A 28 -28.40 -42.35 26.40
CA SER A 28 -28.17 -43.36 25.32
C SER A 28 -28.21 -42.86 23.85
N SER A 29 -27.51 -43.43 22.86
CA SER A 29 -26.96 -44.76 22.64
C SER A 29 -25.90 -44.68 21.52
N ALA A 30 -25.18 -45.79 21.39
CA ALA A 30 -23.95 -46.11 20.66
C ALA A 30 -23.76 -45.61 19.20
N PRO A 31 -22.50 -45.66 18.72
CA PRO A 31 -22.07 -45.25 17.38
C PRO A 31 -22.25 -46.38 16.35
N SER A 32 -22.29 -46.04 15.07
CA SER A 32 -22.01 -47.00 13.99
C SER A 32 -21.35 -46.32 12.79
N PRO A 33 -20.13 -46.72 12.43
CA PRO A 33 -19.38 -46.23 11.29
C PRO A 33 -19.71 -47.07 10.05
N LEU A 34 -19.90 -46.43 8.90
CA LEU A 34 -19.78 -47.13 7.63
C LEU A 34 -18.72 -46.44 6.78
N LEU A 35 -17.55 -47.09 6.79
CA LEU A 35 -16.50 -46.95 5.81
C LEU A 35 -17.08 -47.25 4.41
N ARG A 36 -16.73 -46.42 3.44
CA ARG A 36 -16.56 -46.91 2.07
C ARG A 36 -15.17 -46.57 1.59
N SER A 37 -14.31 -47.57 1.69
CA SER A 37 -13.07 -47.73 0.97
C SER A 37 -13.35 -47.83 -0.53
N LEU A 38 -12.53 -47.16 -1.32
CA LEU A 38 -11.99 -47.66 -2.59
C LEU A 38 -10.87 -46.72 -3.07
N PRO A 39 -9.60 -47.17 -3.02
CA PRO A 39 -8.48 -46.49 -3.65
C PRO A 39 -8.37 -46.99 -5.10
N SER A 40 -8.43 -46.10 -6.09
CA SER A 40 -7.88 -46.39 -7.40
C SER A 40 -6.64 -45.53 -7.61
N LEU A 41 -5.52 -46.23 -7.46
CA LEU A 41 -4.18 -45.77 -7.78
C LEU A 41 -4.13 -45.44 -9.27
N LEU A 42 -4.06 -44.16 -9.60
CA LEU A 42 -3.53 -43.70 -10.88
C LEU A 42 -2.06 -43.31 -10.64
N PRO A 43 -1.08 -44.11 -11.08
CA PRO A 43 0.30 -43.68 -11.09
C PRO A 43 0.54 -42.73 -12.26
N CYS A 44 1.26 -41.66 -11.97
CA CYS A 44 2.17 -41.00 -12.90
C CYS A 44 1.55 -40.47 -14.21
N GLN A 45 1.02 -39.25 -14.16
CA GLN A 45 1.36 -38.32 -15.23
C GLN A 45 2.44 -37.42 -14.68
N SER A 46 3.66 -37.73 -15.10
CA SER A 46 4.81 -36.84 -15.06
C SER A 46 4.37 -35.45 -15.51
N LEU A 47 4.22 -34.53 -14.54
CA LEU A 47 4.28 -33.11 -14.83
C LEU A 47 5.71 -32.86 -15.26
N SER A 48 5.99 -33.11 -16.54
CA SER A 48 7.21 -32.68 -17.19
C SER A 48 7.23 -31.17 -17.01
N GLN A 49 8.01 -30.73 -16.03
CA GLN A 49 8.38 -29.35 -15.84
C GLN A 49 9.09 -28.95 -17.12
N GLN A 50 8.33 -28.42 -18.07
CA GLN A 50 8.87 -27.68 -19.19
C GLN A 50 9.50 -26.44 -18.57
N SER A 51 10.78 -26.57 -18.19
CA SER A 51 11.63 -25.44 -17.93
C SER A 51 11.63 -24.63 -19.22
N SER A 52 10.81 -23.57 -19.23
CA SER A 52 10.78 -22.63 -20.34
C SER A 52 12.11 -21.92 -20.33
N GLN A 53 13.08 -22.48 -21.04
CA GLN A 53 14.36 -21.83 -21.33
C GLN A 53 14.01 -20.60 -22.18
N ASN A 54 13.94 -19.42 -21.55
CA ASN A 54 13.72 -18.17 -22.26
C ASN A 54 14.90 -17.93 -23.22
N ARG A 55 14.73 -18.29 -24.50
CA ARG A 55 15.68 -17.95 -25.55
C ARG A 55 15.40 -16.53 -26.02
N TYR A 56 16.13 -15.58 -25.45
CA TYR A 56 16.06 -14.18 -25.86
C TYR A 56 16.77 -14.00 -27.22
N ALA A 57 16.13 -13.34 -28.18
CA ALA A 57 16.67 -13.17 -29.53
C ALA A 57 17.82 -12.16 -29.62
N SER A 58 17.88 -11.17 -28.71
CA SER A 58 18.95 -10.18 -28.64
C SER A 58 19.21 -9.75 -27.19
N ILE A 59 20.41 -9.25 -26.91
CA ILE A 59 20.81 -8.79 -25.57
C ILE A 59 19.93 -7.62 -25.08
N LEU A 60 19.43 -6.80 -26.00
CA LEU A 60 18.54 -5.68 -25.68
C LEU A 60 17.25 -6.13 -24.97
N SER A 61 16.81 -7.38 -25.21
CA SER A 61 15.60 -7.93 -24.59
C SER A 61 15.80 -8.48 -23.16
N THR A 62 17.04 -8.60 -22.68
CA THR A 62 17.37 -9.12 -21.34
C THR A 62 17.84 -8.07 -20.35
N LEU A 63 18.05 -6.84 -20.80
CA LEU A 63 18.52 -5.77 -19.93
C LEU A 63 17.44 -5.43 -18.90
N SER A 64 17.85 -5.36 -17.63
CA SER A 64 17.04 -4.84 -16.53
C SER A 64 17.95 -4.10 -15.56
N ASP A 65 17.39 -3.12 -14.85
CA ASP A 65 18.14 -2.37 -13.85
C ASP A 65 18.44 -3.22 -12.61
N VAL A 66 19.30 -2.70 -11.73
CA VAL A 66 19.62 -3.34 -10.44
C VAL A 66 18.34 -3.67 -9.66
N PRO A 67 18.30 -4.80 -8.94
CA PRO A 67 17.13 -5.17 -8.17
C PRO A 67 16.76 -4.05 -7.20
N ASN A 68 15.46 -3.80 -7.03
CA ASN A 68 14.93 -2.73 -6.18
C ASN A 68 15.18 -1.29 -6.67
N ALA A 69 15.67 -1.09 -7.91
CA ALA A 69 15.70 0.22 -8.55
C ALA A 69 14.29 0.82 -8.73
N TYR A 70 13.26 -0.02 -8.90
CA TYR A 70 11.87 0.41 -9.10
C TYR A 70 10.88 -0.19 -8.10
N ASN A 71 9.94 0.65 -7.68
CA ASN A 71 8.80 0.26 -6.85
C ASN A 71 7.51 0.20 -7.69
N LYS A 72 6.63 -0.76 -7.38
CA LYS A 72 5.34 -0.91 -8.06
C LYS A 72 4.45 0.31 -7.81
N ARG A 73 4.04 1.00 -8.88
CA ARG A 73 3.11 2.14 -8.80
C ARG A 73 1.69 1.67 -8.47
N ILE A 74 1.08 2.28 -7.45
CA ILE A 74 -0.32 2.02 -7.10
C ILE A 74 -1.25 2.70 -8.11
N ARG A 75 -2.05 1.91 -8.84
CA ARG A 75 -3.09 2.39 -9.76
C ARG A 75 -4.44 2.38 -9.04
N ARG A 76 -4.88 3.56 -8.59
CA ARG A 76 -6.15 3.69 -7.84
C ARG A 76 -7.38 3.48 -8.75
N GLY A 77 -8.49 3.03 -8.17
CA GLY A 77 -9.76 2.86 -8.89
C GLY A 77 -9.82 1.65 -9.84
N ARG A 78 -8.96 0.63 -9.66
CA ARG A 78 -8.88 -0.56 -10.54
C ARG A 78 -9.44 -1.82 -9.87
N GLY A 79 -10.69 -1.74 -9.41
CA GLY A 79 -11.40 -2.86 -8.80
C GLY A 79 -11.07 -3.10 -7.32
N PRO A 80 -11.90 -3.87 -6.60
CA PRO A 80 -11.79 -4.05 -5.15
C PRO A 80 -10.52 -4.79 -4.71
N ALA A 81 -10.09 -5.81 -5.45
CA ALA A 81 -8.92 -6.63 -5.14
C ALA A 81 -7.59 -5.83 -5.15
N SER A 82 -7.55 -4.68 -5.83
CA SER A 82 -6.37 -3.79 -5.84
C SER A 82 -6.13 -3.08 -4.50
N GLY A 83 -7.00 -3.22 -3.49
CA GLY A 83 -6.88 -2.59 -2.17
C GLY A 83 -7.22 -1.09 -2.13
N LYS A 84 -7.15 -0.39 -3.26
CA LYS A 84 -7.54 1.03 -3.41
C LYS A 84 -8.61 1.23 -4.51
N GLY A 85 -9.51 0.27 -4.66
CA GLY A 85 -10.59 0.30 -5.66
C GLY A 85 -11.71 1.28 -5.32
N LYS A 86 -12.51 0.95 -4.30
CA LYS A 86 -13.78 1.62 -3.99
C LYS A 86 -13.67 3.14 -3.78
N THR A 87 -12.73 3.57 -2.95
CA THR A 87 -12.61 4.98 -2.54
C THR A 87 -11.37 5.67 -3.11
N SER A 88 -10.51 4.94 -3.84
CA SER A 88 -9.19 5.44 -4.24
C SER A 88 -8.38 6.05 -3.07
N GLY A 89 -8.63 5.59 -1.84
CA GLY A 89 -7.99 6.11 -0.63
C GLY A 89 -8.45 7.51 -0.19
N ARG A 90 -9.60 8.00 -0.68
CA ARG A 90 -10.14 9.33 -0.31
C ARG A 90 -11.12 9.31 0.87
N GLY A 91 -11.54 8.14 1.34
CA GLY A 91 -12.54 8.00 2.40
C GLY A 91 -13.99 8.08 1.89
N HIS A 92 -14.91 8.54 2.75
CA HIS A 92 -16.35 8.64 2.49
C HIS A 92 -16.91 10.01 2.86
N LYS A 93 -17.81 10.54 2.02
CA LYS A 93 -18.68 11.72 2.22
C LYS A 93 -18.01 12.90 2.92
N GLY A 94 -16.75 13.19 2.62
CA GLY A 94 -15.99 14.30 3.18
C GLY A 94 -15.56 15.31 2.12
N GLN A 95 -15.30 16.55 2.51
CA GLN A 95 -14.89 17.62 1.57
C GLN A 95 -13.67 17.22 0.72
N LYS A 96 -12.69 16.51 1.30
CA LYS A 96 -11.50 16.00 0.58
C LYS A 96 -11.80 14.90 -0.45
N GLN A 97 -12.98 14.29 -0.41
CA GLN A 97 -13.44 13.35 -1.44
C GLN A 97 -13.97 14.10 -2.68
N HIS A 98 -14.74 15.17 -2.45
CA HIS A 98 -15.44 15.93 -3.47
C HIS A 98 -14.58 17.06 -4.08
N GLY A 99 -13.70 17.65 -3.28
CA GLY A 99 -12.87 18.79 -3.68
C GLY A 99 -11.54 18.85 -2.94
N LYS A 100 -10.97 20.05 -2.85
CA LYS A 100 -9.67 20.31 -2.24
C LYS A 100 -9.83 21.22 -1.03
N VAL A 101 -9.07 20.92 0.02
CA VAL A 101 -8.87 21.80 1.18
C VAL A 101 -7.42 22.25 1.16
N PRO A 102 -7.10 23.54 1.38
CA PRO A 102 -5.73 24.02 1.50
C PRO A 102 -4.98 23.25 2.59
N ALA A 103 -3.70 22.92 2.36
CA ALA A 103 -2.92 22.10 3.28
C ALA A 103 -2.70 22.76 4.65
N GLY A 104 -2.57 24.09 4.70
CA GLY A 104 -2.42 24.87 5.94
C GLY A 104 -3.73 25.41 6.52
N PHE A 105 -4.87 24.76 6.25
CA PHE A 105 -6.15 25.15 6.85
C PHE A 105 -6.38 24.40 8.17
N ASN A 106 -6.40 25.15 9.27
CA ASN A 106 -6.56 24.63 10.64
C ASN A 106 -8.03 24.56 11.10
N GLY A 107 -9.00 24.46 10.16
CA GLY A 107 -10.42 24.28 10.51
C GLY A 107 -11.15 25.54 10.98
N GLY A 108 -10.58 26.73 10.74
CA GLY A 108 -11.14 28.02 11.17
C GLY A 108 -10.30 28.73 12.24
N GLN A 109 -9.33 28.04 12.84
CA GLN A 109 -8.33 28.64 13.72
C GLN A 109 -7.39 29.57 12.93
N THR A 110 -6.91 30.63 13.58
CA THR A 110 -5.87 31.53 13.06
C THR A 110 -4.63 30.72 12.65
N LYS A 111 -4.05 31.05 11.49
CA LYS A 111 -2.87 30.35 10.97
C LYS A 111 -1.65 30.59 11.85
N ASP A 112 -0.81 29.59 12.01
CA ASP A 112 0.36 29.63 12.89
C ASP A 112 1.35 30.75 12.54
N ILE A 113 1.53 31.06 11.25
CA ILE A 113 2.37 32.18 10.79
C ILE A 113 1.86 33.54 11.29
N VAL A 114 0.54 33.67 11.46
CA VAL A 114 -0.08 34.90 11.99
C VAL A 114 0.06 34.94 13.50
N VAL A 115 -0.08 33.79 14.17
CA VAL A 115 0.07 33.68 15.63
C VAL A 115 1.50 33.99 16.07
N HIS A 116 2.49 33.45 15.36
CA HIS A 116 3.91 33.61 15.71
C HIS A 116 4.57 34.84 15.07
N GLY A 117 4.00 35.37 13.97
CA GLY A 117 4.56 36.49 13.23
C GLY A 117 5.79 36.14 12.39
N GLU A 118 6.19 37.05 11.51
CA GLU A 118 7.45 36.96 10.77
C GLU A 118 8.63 37.25 11.70
N ARG A 119 9.74 36.52 11.56
CA ARG A 119 10.92 36.66 12.42
C ARG A 119 12.15 37.04 11.60
N GLY A 120 12.85 38.09 12.03
CA GLY A 120 14.09 38.54 11.41
C GLY A 120 13.90 39.19 10.03
N PHE A 121 14.99 39.28 9.27
CA PHE A 121 15.00 39.74 7.89
C PHE A 121 16.10 39.02 7.12
N ASP A 122 15.90 38.83 5.81
CA ASP A 122 16.91 38.24 4.95
C ASP A 122 18.00 39.27 4.63
N ASN A 123 19.24 38.97 4.99
CA ASN A 123 20.37 39.83 4.66
C ASN A 123 20.86 39.55 3.22
N MET A 124 20.37 40.36 2.27
CA MET A 124 20.70 40.26 0.85
C MET A 124 22.18 40.50 0.52
N SER A 125 22.95 41.08 1.44
CA SER A 125 24.35 41.44 1.21
C SER A 125 25.36 40.35 1.61
N ILE A 126 24.90 39.23 2.19
CA ILE A 126 25.83 38.18 2.64
C ILE A 126 26.18 37.21 1.50
N LEU A 127 27.46 36.90 1.38
CA LEU A 127 27.95 35.78 0.59
C LEU A 127 28.12 34.58 1.51
N THR A 128 27.33 33.53 1.31
CA THR A 128 27.46 32.27 2.06
C THR A 128 28.65 31.49 1.53
N ALA A 129 29.77 31.50 2.27
CA ALA A 129 30.95 30.71 1.93
C ALA A 129 30.69 29.21 2.09
N SER A 130 31.21 28.39 1.16
CA SER A 130 31.16 26.95 1.28
C SER A 130 32.09 26.49 2.41
N ARG A 131 31.51 25.87 3.44
CA ARG A 131 32.29 25.37 4.58
C ARG A 131 33.09 24.13 4.17
N THR A 132 34.41 24.25 4.06
CA THR A 132 35.30 23.09 3.96
C THR A 132 35.76 22.67 5.35
N GLY A 133 35.38 21.46 5.78
CA GLY A 133 35.97 20.85 6.96
C GLY A 133 37.44 20.52 6.73
N SER A 134 38.29 20.72 7.74
CA SER A 134 39.75 20.49 7.66
C SER A 134 40.12 19.06 7.23
N THR A 135 39.28 18.08 7.55
CA THR A 135 39.48 16.67 7.20
C THR A 135 39.45 16.40 5.69
N ARG A 136 38.71 17.19 4.91
CA ARG A 136 38.61 17.03 3.45
C ARG A 136 39.88 17.48 2.71
N ALA A 137 40.65 18.40 3.28
CA ALA A 137 41.91 18.85 2.72
C ALA A 137 43.03 17.81 2.91
N ALA A 138 43.00 17.07 4.03
CA ALA A 138 43.99 16.03 4.34
C ALA A 138 43.86 14.78 3.45
N SER A 139 42.69 14.53 2.87
CA SER A 139 42.43 13.36 1.99
C SER A 139 42.74 13.60 0.51
N ILE A 140 43.28 14.78 0.13
CA ILE A 140 43.68 15.05 -1.25
C ILE A 140 45.06 14.39 -1.48
N PRO A 141 45.18 13.40 -2.39
CA PRO A 141 46.47 12.77 -2.67
C PRO A 141 47.44 13.83 -3.21
N ARG A 142 48.61 13.97 -2.56
CA ARG A 142 49.67 14.86 -3.04
C ARG A 142 50.25 14.28 -4.32
N SER A 143 50.23 15.06 -5.41
CA SER A 143 50.87 14.68 -6.67
C SER A 143 52.39 14.51 -6.46
N PRO A 144 53.03 13.49 -7.06
CA PRO A 144 54.48 13.31 -6.96
C PRO A 144 55.21 14.50 -7.61
N SER A 145 56.26 14.99 -6.94
CA SER A 145 57.11 16.09 -7.40
C SER A 145 58.02 15.65 -8.57
N PRO A 146 58.12 16.43 -9.66
CA PRO A 146 58.93 16.06 -10.81
C PRO A 146 60.38 16.53 -10.63
N SER A 147 61.21 15.80 -9.88
CA SER A 147 62.67 16.05 -9.89
C SER A 147 63.50 14.94 -9.23
N GLU A 148 63.46 13.71 -9.74
CA GLU A 148 64.52 12.72 -9.46
C GLU A 148 64.72 11.87 -10.72
N ASN A 149 65.45 12.42 -11.70
CA ASN A 149 66.09 11.69 -12.79
C ASN A 149 67.11 12.64 -13.43
N SER A 150 68.33 12.65 -12.89
CA SER A 150 69.51 13.23 -13.52
C SER A 150 70.68 12.30 -13.20
#